data_AF-A0A6P2AU08-F1
#
_entry.id   AF-A0A6P2AU08-F1
#
_cell.length_a   1.000
_cell.length_b   1.000
_cell.length_c   1.000
_cell.angle_alpha   90.00
_cell.angle_beta   90.00
_cell.angle_gamma   90.00
#
_symmetry.space_group_name_H-M   'P 1'
#
loop_
_entity.id
_entity.type
_entity.pdbx_description
1 polymer ?
#
loop_
_entity_poly.entity_id
_entity_poly.type
_entity_poly.pdbx_seq_one_letter_code
_entity_poly.pdbx_strand_id
1 'polypeptide(L)'
;PHIQLPPGTSGVNVQVAVDPGDPDQIFVLANPDNAFSIGYRIDKHNNQSGNGCLSSPPPASNAFPATDPETVGLSQPTLNWIFAIDCGSFGCAPGFSSFQNFTGPFGISCAPSGDWVMRATYTSLSCTPPVSGGCCLPAGFCEVLTESQCAAQQGLFLGEDVPCSSVNCINLFGACCYDDDSCETPVPQAFCINEGGTWLGSGTDCSNDACGDPVGACCIEVTGACDQFTEEICDIVDGIWQGAGVQCNDIVCFPSGSCCLPDGSCVDEVSPEECEDLDGSFQGNSSTCESTSCPQPQGACCLSNGSCIGLTEQSCINVAGSWAGPGTNCDDTTGSGTADICEEPAPTCTGDLNDDFTVNVFDLLQLLENWGACPGCAADLNDDGTVNVFDLLLLLENWGSCD
;
A
#
# COMPACT_ATOMS: atom_id res chain seq x y z
N PRO A 1 -5.99 -10.19 -59.10
CA PRO A 1 -5.97 -11.59 -59.59
C PRO A 1 -7.03 -11.76 -60.69
N HIS A 2 -6.81 -12.60 -61.71
CA HIS A 2 -7.83 -12.91 -62.71
C HIS A 2 -8.12 -14.41 -62.71
N ILE A 3 -9.39 -14.77 -62.87
CA ILE A 3 -9.86 -16.15 -62.96
C ILE A 3 -10.17 -16.42 -64.43
N GLN A 4 -9.64 -17.52 -64.97
CA GLN A 4 -9.99 -18.00 -66.30
C GLN A 4 -10.73 -19.34 -66.17
N LEU A 5 -11.94 -19.41 -66.71
CA LEU A 5 -12.76 -20.63 -66.70
C LEU A 5 -12.67 -21.35 -68.05
N PRO A 6 -12.60 -22.69 -68.08
CA PRO A 6 -12.74 -23.45 -69.32
C PRO A 6 -14.18 -23.34 -69.85
N PRO A 7 -14.41 -23.58 -71.16
CA PRO A 7 -15.77 -23.65 -71.70
C PRO A 7 -16.61 -24.71 -70.97
N GLY A 8 -17.83 -24.36 -70.56
CA GLY A 8 -18.76 -25.27 -69.90
C GLY A 8 -19.56 -24.60 -68.80
N THR A 9 -20.19 -25.42 -67.95
CA THR A 9 -21.02 -24.99 -66.80
C THR A 9 -20.31 -25.15 -65.46
N SER A 10 -19.00 -25.39 -65.47
CA SER A 10 -18.21 -25.55 -64.25
C SER A 10 -18.05 -24.22 -63.52
N GLY A 11 -18.43 -24.18 -62.25
CA GLY A 11 -18.17 -23.05 -61.36
C GLY A 11 -16.77 -23.09 -60.75
N VAL A 12 -16.35 -21.96 -60.18
CA VAL A 12 -15.13 -21.85 -59.38
C VAL A 12 -15.49 -21.31 -58.00
N ASN A 13 -14.83 -21.83 -56.96
CA ASN A 13 -14.92 -21.24 -55.64
C ASN A 13 -13.91 -20.09 -55.56
N VAL A 14 -14.40 -18.88 -55.32
CA VAL A 14 -13.55 -17.68 -55.16
C VAL A 14 -13.32 -17.46 -53.68
N GLN A 15 -12.08 -17.58 -53.24
CA GLN A 15 -11.65 -17.24 -51.89
C GLN A 15 -10.91 -15.91 -51.92
N VAL A 16 -11.33 -15.00 -51.05
CA VAL A 16 -10.69 -13.70 -50.84
C VAL A 16 -10.27 -13.59 -49.38
N ALA A 17 -9.09 -13.03 -49.13
CA ALA A 17 -8.63 -12.68 -47.81
C ALA A 17 -8.43 -11.16 -47.78
N VAL A 18 -8.78 -10.54 -46.65
CA VAL A 18 -8.47 -9.13 -46.38
C VAL A 18 -7.07 -9.09 -45.79
N ASP A 19 -6.21 -8.20 -46.30
CA ASP A 19 -4.87 -7.99 -45.75
C ASP A 19 -4.98 -7.33 -44.37
N PRO A 20 -4.50 -7.96 -43.27
CA PRO A 20 -4.55 -7.35 -41.95
C PRO A 20 -3.73 -6.04 -41.83
N GLY A 21 -2.81 -5.77 -42.76
CA GLY A 21 -2.03 -4.53 -42.81
C GLY A 21 -2.67 -3.40 -43.63
N ASP A 22 -3.83 -3.62 -44.27
CA ASP A 22 -4.49 -2.60 -45.08
C ASP A 22 -5.07 -1.48 -44.17
N PRO A 23 -4.74 -0.20 -44.39
CA PRO A 23 -5.35 0.90 -43.63
C PRO A 23 -6.87 1.02 -43.86
N ASP A 24 -7.38 0.55 -45.00
CA ASP A 24 -8.79 0.59 -45.37
C ASP A 24 -9.43 -0.80 -45.18
N GLN A 25 -9.62 -1.20 -43.91
CA GLN A 25 -10.23 -2.48 -43.54
C GLN A 25 -11.71 -2.60 -43.97
N ILE A 26 -12.14 -3.83 -44.22
CA ILE A 26 -13.54 -4.15 -44.48
C ILE A 26 -14.22 -4.59 -43.19
N PHE A 27 -15.22 -3.82 -42.74
CA PHE A 27 -16.03 -4.15 -41.56
C PHE A 27 -17.38 -4.71 -41.99
N VAL A 28 -17.67 -5.94 -41.59
CA VAL A 28 -18.98 -6.58 -41.79
C VAL A 28 -19.63 -6.74 -40.44
N LEU A 29 -20.88 -6.29 -40.29
CA LEU A 29 -21.64 -6.49 -39.06
C LEU A 29 -21.90 -7.98 -38.85
N ALA A 30 -21.60 -8.45 -37.63
CA ALA A 30 -21.80 -9.84 -37.28
C ALA A 30 -23.27 -10.24 -37.40
N ASN A 31 -23.53 -11.42 -37.94
CA ASN A 31 -24.86 -12.04 -37.97
C ASN A 31 -24.75 -13.54 -37.70
N PRO A 32 -25.86 -14.20 -37.31
CA PRO A 32 -25.84 -15.61 -36.88
C PRO A 32 -25.29 -16.59 -37.91
N ASP A 33 -25.37 -16.24 -39.20
CA ASP A 33 -24.99 -17.10 -40.31
C ASP A 33 -23.57 -16.79 -40.85
N ASN A 34 -22.90 -15.77 -40.29
CA ASN A 34 -21.65 -15.20 -40.80
C ASN A 34 -21.69 -14.93 -42.31
N ALA A 35 -22.85 -14.53 -42.82
CA ALA A 35 -23.12 -14.41 -44.25
C ALA A 35 -23.22 -12.94 -44.68
N PHE A 36 -22.90 -12.65 -45.93
CA PHE A 36 -23.07 -11.31 -46.49
C PHE A 36 -23.41 -11.38 -47.98
N SER A 37 -24.02 -10.30 -48.49
CA SER A 37 -24.31 -10.16 -49.91
C SER A 37 -23.13 -9.58 -50.67
N ILE A 38 -22.86 -10.11 -51.86
CA ILE A 38 -21.88 -9.56 -52.80
C ILE A 38 -22.64 -8.90 -53.95
N GLY A 39 -22.29 -7.65 -54.26
CA GLY A 39 -22.75 -6.97 -55.45
C GLY A 39 -21.71 -7.06 -56.58
N TYR A 40 -22.13 -7.43 -57.79
CA TYR A 40 -21.23 -7.40 -58.95
C TYR A 40 -21.38 -6.09 -59.73
N ARG A 41 -20.23 -5.50 -60.07
CA ARG A 41 -20.10 -4.55 -61.17
C ARG A 41 -19.35 -5.25 -62.30
N ILE A 42 -19.91 -5.21 -63.50
CA ILE A 42 -19.23 -5.75 -64.68
C ILE A 42 -18.52 -4.60 -65.37
N ASP A 43 -17.20 -4.55 -65.22
CA ASP A 43 -16.39 -3.48 -65.82
C ASP A 43 -16.21 -3.67 -67.33
N LYS A 44 -16.11 -4.91 -67.80
CA LYS A 44 -15.90 -5.23 -69.21
C LYS A 44 -16.31 -6.66 -69.55
N HIS A 45 -16.99 -6.82 -70.69
CA HIS A 45 -17.16 -8.12 -71.34
C HIS A 45 -16.12 -8.30 -72.47
N ASN A 46 -15.70 -9.55 -72.69
CA ASN A 46 -14.94 -9.96 -73.86
C ASN A 46 -15.85 -10.06 -75.08
N ASN A 47 -15.38 -9.52 -76.22
CA ASN A 47 -16.04 -9.60 -77.53
C ASN A 47 -17.49 -9.08 -77.56
N GLN A 48 -17.83 -8.13 -76.69
CA GLN A 48 -19.13 -7.46 -76.75
C GLN A 48 -19.24 -6.63 -78.04
N SER A 49 -20.29 -6.85 -78.82
CA SER A 49 -20.50 -6.23 -80.15
C SER A 49 -21.32 -4.94 -80.12
N GLY A 50 -21.70 -4.45 -78.93
CA GLY A 50 -22.47 -3.22 -78.74
C GLY A 50 -22.30 -2.59 -77.36
N ASN A 51 -23.30 -1.82 -76.91
CA ASN A 51 -23.24 -1.04 -75.66
C ASN A 51 -23.58 -1.84 -74.39
N GLY A 52 -23.87 -3.15 -74.51
CA GLY A 52 -24.23 -4.01 -73.37
C GLY A 52 -25.67 -3.90 -72.88
N CYS A 53 -26.43 -2.91 -73.37
CA CYS A 53 -27.83 -2.72 -72.99
C CYS A 53 -28.80 -3.46 -73.91
N LEU A 54 -28.49 -3.49 -75.21
CA LEU A 54 -29.36 -4.07 -76.24
C LEU A 54 -28.75 -5.29 -76.92
N SER A 55 -27.45 -5.51 -76.73
CA SER A 55 -26.71 -6.65 -77.28
C SER A 55 -26.10 -7.44 -76.12
N SER A 56 -26.53 -8.70 -75.96
CA SER A 56 -25.89 -9.58 -75.00
C SER A 56 -24.46 -9.92 -75.46
N PRO A 57 -23.50 -10.00 -74.52
CA PRO A 57 -22.15 -10.46 -74.84
C PRO A 57 -22.16 -11.93 -75.29
N PRO A 58 -21.21 -12.39 -76.13
CA PRO A 58 -21.13 -13.79 -76.53
C PRO A 58 -20.95 -14.70 -75.30
N PRO A 59 -21.87 -15.68 -75.07
CA PRO A 59 -21.80 -16.53 -73.88
C PRO A 59 -20.50 -17.33 -73.77
N ALA A 60 -19.92 -17.72 -74.90
CA ALA A 60 -18.66 -18.47 -74.95
C ALA A 60 -17.40 -17.62 -74.70
N SER A 61 -17.51 -16.29 -74.61
CA SER A 61 -16.37 -15.40 -74.38
C SER A 61 -16.27 -14.91 -72.93
N ASN A 62 -17.27 -15.17 -72.09
CA ASN A 62 -17.41 -14.54 -70.77
C ASN A 62 -17.84 -15.57 -69.72
N ALA A 63 -17.42 -15.33 -68.48
CA ALA A 63 -17.97 -16.01 -67.31
C ALA A 63 -19.10 -15.14 -66.73
N PHE A 64 -20.19 -15.78 -66.31
CA PHE A 64 -21.32 -15.09 -65.69
C PHE A 64 -21.56 -15.65 -64.28
N PRO A 65 -22.05 -14.83 -63.33
CA PRO A 65 -22.60 -15.34 -62.09
C PRO A 65 -23.68 -16.38 -62.41
N ALA A 66 -23.60 -17.55 -61.77
CA ALA A 66 -24.64 -18.55 -61.91
C ALA A 66 -25.92 -18.03 -61.25
N THR A 67 -27.06 -18.17 -61.93
CA THR A 67 -28.38 -17.98 -61.33
C THR A 67 -28.99 -19.33 -61.00
N ASP A 68 -29.81 -19.41 -59.95
CA ASP A 68 -30.63 -20.59 -59.73
C ASP A 68 -31.63 -20.76 -60.90
N PRO A 69 -32.09 -22.00 -61.17
CA PRO A 69 -32.93 -22.25 -62.33
C PRO A 69 -34.26 -21.48 -62.23
N GLU A 70 -34.73 -20.98 -63.37
CA GLU A 70 -35.91 -20.10 -63.52
C GLU A 70 -37.23 -20.63 -62.92
N THR A 71 -37.25 -21.90 -62.49
CA THR A 71 -38.40 -22.54 -61.84
C THR A 71 -38.63 -22.08 -60.39
N VAL A 72 -37.67 -21.40 -59.75
CA VAL A 72 -37.75 -21.02 -58.33
C VAL A 72 -38.02 -19.52 -58.14
N GLY A 73 -37.69 -18.68 -59.13
CA GLY A 73 -37.84 -17.21 -59.05
C GLY A 73 -36.87 -16.56 -58.05
N LEU A 74 -37.03 -15.26 -57.81
CA LEU A 74 -36.20 -14.52 -56.86
C LEU A 74 -36.66 -14.79 -55.42
N SER A 75 -35.92 -15.62 -54.69
CA SER A 75 -36.15 -15.91 -53.27
C SER A 75 -35.53 -14.85 -52.35
N GLN A 76 -34.47 -14.19 -52.81
CA GLN A 76 -33.72 -13.17 -52.05
C GLN A 76 -33.55 -11.85 -52.83
N PRO A 77 -34.64 -11.23 -53.36
CA PRO A 77 -34.55 -10.08 -54.25
C PRO A 77 -34.01 -8.80 -53.57
N THR A 78 -34.06 -8.73 -52.23
CA THR A 78 -33.49 -7.63 -51.44
C THR A 78 -31.98 -7.80 -51.18
N LEU A 79 -31.47 -9.03 -51.28
CA LEU A 79 -30.09 -9.38 -50.94
C LEU A 79 -29.21 -9.63 -52.16
N ASN A 80 -29.78 -9.69 -53.37
CA ASN A 80 -29.02 -9.75 -54.62
C ASN A 80 -28.86 -8.35 -55.21
N TRP A 81 -27.62 -7.92 -55.47
CA TRP A 81 -27.28 -6.54 -55.82
C TRP A 81 -26.45 -6.48 -57.08
N ILE A 82 -26.80 -5.59 -58.01
CA ILE A 82 -26.01 -5.34 -59.22
C ILE A 82 -25.69 -3.87 -59.35
N PHE A 83 -24.51 -3.56 -59.88
CA PHE A 83 -24.20 -2.23 -60.38
C PHE A 83 -24.44 -2.19 -61.89
N ALA A 84 -25.55 -1.57 -62.29
CA ALA A 84 -25.94 -1.45 -63.69
C ALA A 84 -25.24 -0.25 -64.36
N ILE A 85 -24.94 -0.41 -65.65
CA ILE A 85 -24.46 0.68 -66.52
C ILE A 85 -25.62 1.55 -66.97
N ASP A 86 -25.32 2.78 -67.42
CA ASP A 86 -26.33 3.67 -68.00
C ASP A 86 -26.72 3.21 -69.41
N CYS A 87 -27.98 2.80 -69.55
CA CYS A 87 -28.58 2.32 -70.78
C CYS A 87 -29.51 3.35 -71.45
N GLY A 88 -29.45 4.62 -71.02
CA GLY A 88 -30.26 5.71 -71.53
C GLY A 88 -31.74 5.61 -71.12
N SER A 89 -32.58 6.49 -71.68
CA SER A 89 -33.96 6.69 -71.23
C SER A 89 -34.90 5.48 -71.36
N PHE A 90 -34.50 4.45 -72.12
CA PHE A 90 -35.27 3.23 -72.30
C PHE A 90 -34.67 2.01 -71.59
N GLY A 91 -33.53 2.19 -70.92
CA GLY A 91 -32.82 1.12 -70.21
C GLY A 91 -33.10 1.09 -68.71
N CYS A 92 -32.58 0.07 -68.06
CA CYS A 92 -32.68 -0.10 -66.61
C CYS A 92 -31.95 1.01 -65.86
N ALA A 93 -32.40 1.32 -64.64
CA ALA A 93 -31.78 2.35 -63.81
C ALA A 93 -30.28 2.04 -63.57
N PRO A 94 -29.35 2.98 -63.84
CA PRO A 94 -27.93 2.78 -63.58
C PRO A 94 -27.58 2.81 -62.09
N GLY A 95 -26.40 2.31 -61.75
CA GLY A 95 -25.85 2.32 -60.40
C GLY A 95 -26.20 1.07 -59.60
N PHE A 96 -25.91 1.11 -58.29
CA PHE A 96 -26.22 0.01 -57.38
C PHE A 96 -27.73 -0.11 -57.15
N SER A 97 -28.28 -1.29 -57.38
CA SER A 97 -29.66 -1.63 -57.04
C SER A 97 -29.76 -3.08 -56.58
N SER A 98 -30.61 -3.33 -55.59
CA SER A 98 -31.08 -4.68 -55.32
C SER A 98 -31.99 -5.16 -56.45
N PHE A 99 -32.11 -6.46 -56.66
CA PHE A 99 -32.98 -7.03 -57.70
C PHE A 99 -34.44 -6.61 -57.53
N GLN A 100 -34.90 -6.41 -56.30
CA GLN A 100 -36.24 -5.89 -56.02
C GLN A 100 -36.46 -4.49 -56.63
N ASN A 101 -35.44 -3.64 -56.56
CA ASN A 101 -35.53 -2.24 -56.98
C ASN A 101 -35.00 -2.01 -58.40
N PHE A 102 -34.38 -3.03 -59.01
CA PHE A 102 -33.78 -2.93 -60.33
C PHE A 102 -34.85 -2.97 -61.43
N THR A 103 -35.33 -1.79 -61.77
CA THR A 103 -36.45 -1.58 -62.69
C THR A 103 -36.07 -0.64 -63.84
N GLY A 104 -36.76 -0.78 -64.96
CA GLY A 104 -36.71 0.09 -66.11
C GLY A 104 -37.96 0.97 -66.25
N PRO A 105 -38.06 1.73 -67.35
CA PRO A 105 -39.22 2.58 -67.64
C PRO A 105 -40.51 1.77 -67.62
N PHE A 106 -41.61 2.41 -67.18
CA PHE A 106 -42.93 1.79 -67.06
C PHE A 106 -42.99 0.60 -66.07
N GLY A 107 -42.04 0.49 -65.14
CA GLY A 107 -42.05 -0.51 -64.06
C GLY A 107 -41.65 -1.91 -64.51
N ILE A 108 -40.98 -2.04 -65.66
CA ILE A 108 -40.46 -3.31 -66.15
C ILE A 108 -39.35 -3.79 -65.20
N SER A 109 -39.43 -5.02 -64.70
CA SER A 109 -38.35 -5.62 -63.93
C SER A 109 -37.14 -5.87 -64.83
N CYS A 110 -35.97 -5.45 -64.38
CA CYS A 110 -34.69 -5.70 -65.03
C CYS A 110 -33.88 -6.79 -64.32
N ALA A 111 -34.41 -7.36 -63.25
CA ALA A 111 -33.73 -8.42 -62.53
C ALA A 111 -33.64 -9.71 -63.38
N PRO A 112 -32.58 -10.52 -63.20
CA PRO A 112 -32.52 -11.87 -63.74
C PRO A 112 -33.70 -12.74 -63.30
N SER A 113 -33.90 -13.87 -63.97
CA SER A 113 -34.96 -14.84 -63.69
C SER A 113 -34.76 -15.65 -62.39
N GLY A 114 -33.57 -15.58 -61.79
CA GLY A 114 -33.21 -16.32 -60.58
C GLY A 114 -32.21 -15.55 -59.71
N ASP A 115 -32.10 -15.98 -58.45
CA ASP A 115 -31.12 -15.47 -57.50
C ASP A 115 -29.71 -15.88 -57.93
N TRP A 116 -28.73 -15.03 -57.61
CA TRP A 116 -27.34 -15.45 -57.78
C TRP A 116 -27.01 -16.60 -56.83
N VAL A 117 -26.37 -17.65 -57.36
CA VAL A 117 -25.88 -18.79 -56.58
C VAL A 117 -24.63 -18.36 -55.83
N MET A 118 -24.82 -17.64 -54.73
CA MET A 118 -23.75 -17.15 -53.87
C MET A 118 -23.88 -17.76 -52.47
N ARG A 119 -22.75 -18.25 -51.94
CA ARG A 119 -22.59 -18.65 -50.54
C ARG A 119 -21.37 -17.93 -50.00
N ALA A 120 -21.52 -16.63 -49.76
CA ALA A 120 -20.46 -15.81 -49.20
C ALA A 120 -20.58 -15.82 -47.68
N THR A 121 -19.67 -16.54 -47.04
CA THR A 121 -19.50 -16.54 -45.58
C THR A 121 -18.13 -15.96 -45.25
N TYR A 122 -18.02 -15.28 -44.13
CA TYR A 122 -16.73 -14.84 -43.60
C TYR A 122 -16.33 -15.68 -42.39
N THR A 123 -15.02 -15.81 -42.19
CA THR A 123 -14.43 -16.20 -40.91
C THR A 123 -13.66 -14.98 -40.42
N SER A 124 -13.92 -14.53 -39.19
CA SER A 124 -13.21 -13.37 -38.66
C SER A 124 -11.72 -13.65 -38.55
N LEU A 125 -10.90 -12.73 -39.06
CA LEU A 125 -9.44 -12.80 -38.94
C LEU A 125 -8.97 -12.38 -37.54
N SER A 126 -9.83 -11.67 -36.80
CA SER A 126 -9.60 -11.17 -35.45
C SER A 126 -10.81 -11.48 -34.56
N CYS A 127 -10.93 -12.71 -34.09
CA CYS A 127 -11.54 -12.95 -32.77
C CYS A 127 -10.40 -13.28 -31.81
N THR A 128 -9.67 -12.28 -31.33
CA THR A 128 -9.38 -12.31 -29.91
C THR A 128 -10.76 -12.19 -29.25
N PRO A 129 -11.24 -13.20 -28.49
CA PRO A 129 -12.32 -12.96 -27.56
C PRO A 129 -11.99 -11.67 -26.81
N PRO A 130 -12.96 -10.79 -26.49
CA PRO A 130 -12.64 -9.64 -25.67
C PRO A 130 -11.90 -10.17 -24.44
N VAL A 131 -10.65 -9.74 -24.30
CA VAL A 131 -9.73 -10.27 -23.31
C VAL A 131 -10.35 -10.04 -21.96
N SER A 132 -10.72 -11.14 -21.30
CA SER A 132 -11.30 -11.09 -19.97
C SER A 132 -10.19 -11.20 -18.94
N GLY A 133 -10.41 -10.56 -17.82
CA GLY A 133 -9.51 -10.56 -16.69
C GLY A 133 -10.30 -10.36 -15.40
N GLY A 134 -9.60 -10.35 -14.28
CA GLY A 134 -10.20 -10.09 -12.99
C GLY A 134 -10.75 -8.67 -12.95
N CYS A 135 -12.04 -8.54 -12.69
CA CYS A 135 -12.71 -7.28 -12.42
C CYS A 135 -13.16 -7.27 -10.97
N CYS A 136 -12.61 -6.35 -10.18
CA CYS A 136 -13.08 -6.15 -8.81
C CYS A 136 -14.26 -5.21 -8.81
N LEU A 137 -15.41 -5.70 -8.34
CA LEU A 137 -16.64 -4.92 -8.28
C LEU A 137 -16.76 -4.20 -6.92
N PRO A 138 -17.49 -3.07 -6.88
CA PRO A 138 -17.77 -2.29 -5.67
C PRO A 138 -18.18 -3.09 -4.43
N ALA A 139 -18.94 -4.17 -4.62
CA ALA A 139 -19.41 -5.03 -3.55
C ALA A 139 -18.35 -6.03 -3.02
N GLY A 140 -17.09 -5.90 -3.43
CA GLY A 140 -15.95 -6.63 -2.87
C GLY A 140 -15.72 -8.03 -3.45
N PHE A 141 -16.43 -8.41 -4.51
CA PHE A 141 -16.22 -9.68 -5.22
C PHE A 141 -15.52 -9.47 -6.57
N CYS A 142 -14.79 -10.51 -7.00
CA CYS A 142 -14.11 -10.53 -8.29
C CYS A 142 -14.93 -11.32 -9.31
N GLU A 143 -15.14 -10.77 -10.50
CA GLU A 143 -15.69 -11.47 -11.66
C GLU A 143 -14.73 -11.45 -12.84
N VAL A 144 -14.75 -12.49 -13.68
CA VAL A 144 -13.98 -12.52 -14.93
C VAL A 144 -14.80 -11.80 -16.00
N LEU A 145 -14.48 -10.54 -16.23
CA LEU A 145 -15.18 -9.65 -17.16
C LEU A 145 -14.20 -9.07 -18.17
N THR A 146 -14.72 -8.58 -19.30
CA THR A 146 -13.94 -7.76 -20.23
C THR A 146 -13.75 -6.36 -19.64
N GLU A 147 -12.74 -5.60 -20.08
CA GLU A 147 -12.52 -4.22 -19.61
C GLU A 147 -13.79 -3.35 -19.73
N SER A 148 -14.50 -3.43 -20.87
CA SER A 148 -15.72 -2.66 -21.10
C SER A 148 -16.88 -3.09 -20.20
N GLN A 149 -17.03 -4.40 -19.93
CA GLN A 149 -18.03 -4.91 -19.00
C GLN A 149 -17.69 -4.56 -17.55
N CYS A 150 -16.41 -4.53 -17.20
CA CYS A 150 -15.93 -4.13 -15.89
C CYS A 150 -16.24 -2.65 -15.64
N ALA A 151 -15.88 -1.78 -16.60
CA ALA A 151 -16.19 -0.35 -16.55
C ALA A 151 -17.70 -0.07 -16.50
N ALA A 152 -18.50 -0.84 -17.26
CA ALA A 152 -19.97 -0.72 -17.24
C ALA A 152 -20.59 -1.03 -15.87
N GLN A 153 -19.89 -1.78 -15.02
CA GLN A 153 -20.29 -2.11 -13.66
C GLN A 153 -19.53 -1.27 -12.60
N GLN A 154 -18.84 -0.22 -13.02
CA GLN A 154 -18.01 0.62 -12.15
C GLN A 154 -16.94 -0.19 -11.39
N GLY A 155 -16.49 -1.31 -11.97
CA GLY A 155 -15.45 -2.16 -11.41
C GLY A 155 -14.05 -1.72 -11.81
N LEU A 156 -13.06 -2.15 -11.03
CA LEU A 156 -11.64 -1.97 -11.31
C LEU A 156 -11.13 -3.19 -12.10
N PHE A 157 -10.75 -2.97 -13.36
CA PHE A 157 -10.16 -4.01 -14.21
C PHE A 157 -8.68 -4.20 -13.85
N LEU A 158 -8.30 -5.42 -13.48
CA LEU A 158 -6.95 -5.72 -12.97
C LEU A 158 -5.95 -6.08 -14.08
N GLY A 159 -6.41 -6.17 -15.32
CA GLY A 159 -5.62 -6.58 -16.48
C GLY A 159 -6.04 -7.93 -17.06
N GLU A 160 -5.60 -8.18 -18.27
CA GLU A 160 -5.89 -9.40 -19.04
C GLU A 160 -5.36 -10.66 -18.31
N ASP A 161 -6.11 -11.76 -18.39
CA ASP A 161 -5.75 -13.08 -17.82
C ASP A 161 -5.49 -13.11 -16.30
N VAL A 162 -5.79 -12.04 -15.56
CA VAL A 162 -5.72 -12.03 -14.09
C VAL A 162 -6.85 -12.91 -13.54
N PRO A 163 -6.58 -14.03 -12.84
CA PRO A 163 -7.64 -14.90 -12.36
C PRO A 163 -8.22 -14.37 -11.03
N CYS A 164 -9.54 -14.38 -10.91
CA CYS A 164 -10.21 -13.97 -9.67
C CYS A 164 -9.88 -14.82 -8.43
N SER A 165 -9.36 -16.04 -8.63
CA SER A 165 -8.93 -16.91 -7.53
C SER A 165 -7.69 -16.40 -6.78
N SER A 166 -6.92 -15.49 -7.37
CA SER A 166 -5.70 -14.91 -6.77
C SER A 166 -5.90 -13.46 -6.31
N VAL A 167 -7.13 -12.96 -6.30
CA VAL A 167 -7.46 -11.55 -6.08
C VAL A 167 -8.39 -11.44 -4.87
N ASN A 168 -8.06 -10.54 -3.94
CA ASN A 168 -8.94 -10.17 -2.85
C ASN A 168 -9.44 -8.73 -3.02
N CYS A 169 -10.64 -8.57 -3.56
CA CYS A 169 -11.19 -7.25 -3.93
C CYS A 169 -11.62 -6.40 -2.72
N ILE A 170 -11.82 -7.00 -1.54
CA ILE A 170 -12.21 -6.25 -0.33
C ILE A 170 -11.14 -5.23 0.09
N ASN A 171 -9.89 -5.42 -0.37
CA ASN A 171 -8.77 -4.55 -0.04
C ASN A 171 -8.49 -3.47 -1.11
N LEU A 172 -9.27 -3.41 -2.19
CA LEU A 172 -9.03 -2.50 -3.32
C LEU A 172 -9.97 -1.30 -3.35
N PHE A 173 -11.00 -1.31 -2.50
CA PHE A 173 -11.98 -0.24 -2.33
C PHE A 173 -12.06 0.20 -0.87
N GLY A 174 -12.74 1.31 -0.61
CA GLY A 174 -12.72 2.09 0.62
C GLY A 174 -13.37 3.46 0.42
N ALA A 175 -13.25 4.36 1.40
CA ALA A 175 -13.84 5.70 1.39
C ALA A 175 -12.85 6.81 0.98
N CYS A 176 -13.35 7.75 0.19
CA CYS A 176 -12.65 8.95 -0.25
C CYS A 176 -13.34 10.20 0.28
N CYS A 177 -12.56 11.12 0.83
CA CYS A 177 -13.03 12.40 1.36
C CYS A 177 -12.61 13.56 0.49
N TYR A 178 -13.49 14.53 0.30
CA TYR A 178 -13.21 15.76 -0.45
C TYR A 178 -13.23 16.98 0.49
N ASP A 179 -12.65 18.09 0.03
CA ASP A 179 -12.51 19.34 0.81
C ASP A 179 -13.85 20.01 1.19
N ASP A 180 -14.99 19.52 0.66
CA ASP A 180 -16.34 20.00 0.95
C ASP A 180 -17.10 19.09 1.94
N ASP A 181 -16.36 18.31 2.72
CA ASP A 181 -16.84 17.29 3.68
C ASP A 181 -17.66 16.16 3.04
N SER A 182 -17.69 16.06 1.71
CA SER A 182 -18.35 14.96 1.02
C SER A 182 -17.52 13.68 1.08
N CYS A 183 -18.21 12.54 1.21
CA CYS A 183 -17.62 11.22 1.29
C CYS A 183 -18.17 10.31 0.18
N GLU A 184 -17.28 9.65 -0.56
CA GLU A 184 -17.63 8.66 -1.57
C GLU A 184 -17.03 7.29 -1.24
N THR A 185 -17.87 6.26 -1.16
CA THR A 185 -17.49 4.86 -0.98
C THR A 185 -18.49 3.97 -1.71
N PRO A 186 -18.07 2.82 -2.29
CA PRO A 186 -16.70 2.33 -2.43
C PRO A 186 -16.02 2.87 -3.70
N VAL A 187 -14.86 3.53 -3.57
CA VAL A 187 -14.06 3.98 -4.74
C VAL A 187 -12.67 3.35 -4.77
N PRO A 188 -11.99 3.19 -5.91
CA PRO A 188 -10.58 2.78 -5.93
C PRO A 188 -9.65 3.92 -5.46
N GLN A 189 -8.52 3.58 -4.81
CA GLN A 189 -7.51 4.56 -4.36
C GLN A 189 -7.07 5.53 -5.48
N ALA A 190 -6.81 5.00 -6.68
CA ALA A 190 -6.35 5.81 -7.80
C ALA A 190 -7.42 6.81 -8.29
N PHE A 191 -8.70 6.45 -8.20
CA PHE A 191 -9.80 7.34 -8.54
C PHE A 191 -9.89 8.48 -7.51
N CYS A 192 -9.85 8.14 -6.21
CA CYS A 192 -9.86 9.12 -5.13
C CYS A 192 -8.76 10.18 -5.27
N ILE A 193 -7.51 9.73 -5.50
CA ILE A 193 -6.36 10.65 -5.63
C ILE A 193 -6.47 11.50 -6.91
N ASN A 194 -6.98 10.94 -8.02
CA ASN A 194 -7.12 11.68 -9.28
C ASN A 194 -8.21 12.75 -9.24
N GLU A 195 -9.29 12.51 -8.49
CA GLU A 195 -10.35 13.50 -8.26
C GLU A 195 -9.99 14.50 -7.14
N GLY A 196 -8.76 14.41 -6.59
CA GLY A 196 -8.26 15.35 -5.58
C GLY A 196 -8.75 15.08 -4.15
N GLY A 197 -9.32 13.90 -3.89
CA GLY A 197 -9.75 13.50 -2.56
C GLY A 197 -8.65 12.83 -1.73
N THR A 198 -8.89 12.76 -0.42
CA THR A 198 -8.06 12.06 0.56
C THR A 198 -8.57 10.63 0.76
N TRP A 199 -7.69 9.65 0.54
CA TRP A 199 -8.02 8.24 0.65
C TRP A 199 -7.90 7.72 2.09
N LEU A 200 -8.98 7.20 2.67
CA LEU A 200 -9.00 6.73 4.07
C LEU A 200 -8.44 5.31 4.27
N GLY A 201 -8.20 4.59 3.18
CA GLY A 201 -7.65 3.24 3.20
C GLY A 201 -8.67 2.16 2.84
N SER A 202 -8.17 0.95 2.61
CA SER A 202 -9.00 -0.16 2.14
C SER A 202 -10.02 -0.64 3.18
N GLY A 203 -11.25 -0.93 2.75
CA GLY A 203 -12.34 -1.43 3.61
C GLY A 203 -13.00 -0.36 4.49
N THR A 204 -12.60 0.90 4.37
CA THR A 204 -13.27 2.04 5.04
C THR A 204 -14.58 2.41 4.34
N ASP A 205 -15.54 2.94 5.08
CA ASP A 205 -16.82 3.41 4.56
C ASP A 205 -17.12 4.85 5.02
N CYS A 206 -18.22 5.41 4.52
CA CYS A 206 -18.66 6.76 4.84
C CYS A 206 -19.62 6.81 6.03
N SER A 207 -19.85 5.68 6.71
CA SER A 207 -20.72 5.59 7.87
C SER A 207 -19.88 5.73 9.13
N ASN A 208 -19.60 6.97 9.55
CA ASN A 208 -19.19 7.44 10.89
C ASN A 208 -18.33 8.71 10.78
N ASP A 209 -18.80 9.77 10.12
CA ASP A 209 -18.03 11.00 9.92
C ASP A 209 -16.59 10.75 9.44
N ALA A 210 -16.43 9.77 8.54
CA ALA A 210 -15.12 9.38 8.02
C ALA A 210 -14.38 10.54 7.33
N CYS A 211 -15.13 11.57 6.93
CA CYS A 211 -14.65 12.83 6.35
C CYS A 211 -14.89 14.05 7.24
N GLY A 212 -15.39 13.86 8.47
CA GLY A 212 -15.48 14.91 9.47
C GLY A 212 -14.18 15.02 10.26
N ASP A 213 -14.02 16.13 10.98
CA ASP A 213 -12.87 16.36 11.85
C ASP A 213 -12.65 15.16 12.79
N PRO A 214 -11.39 14.74 12.98
CA PRO A 214 -11.10 13.55 13.76
C PRO A 214 -11.65 13.67 15.18
N VAL A 215 -12.55 12.74 15.54
CA VAL A 215 -13.05 12.60 16.90
C VAL A 215 -12.08 11.81 17.80
N GLY A 216 -12.28 11.90 19.09
CA GLY A 216 -11.33 11.54 20.13
C GLY A 216 -11.85 11.95 21.51
N ALA A 217 -11.15 11.54 22.55
CA ALA A 217 -11.59 11.72 23.91
C ALA A 217 -11.43 13.17 24.38
N CYS A 218 -12.50 13.76 24.89
CA CYS A 218 -12.52 15.08 25.52
C CYS A 218 -12.78 14.94 27.01
N CYS A 219 -11.80 15.29 27.85
CA CYS A 219 -11.91 15.23 29.31
C CYS A 219 -12.47 16.56 29.85
N ILE A 220 -13.66 16.55 30.43
CA ILE A 220 -14.35 17.76 30.88
C ILE A 220 -14.29 17.86 32.41
N GLU A 221 -13.49 18.81 32.92
CA GLU A 221 -13.18 18.91 34.36
C GLU A 221 -14.42 19.19 35.21
N VAL A 222 -15.31 20.07 34.74
CA VAL A 222 -16.51 20.50 35.49
C VAL A 222 -17.52 19.36 35.72
N THR A 223 -17.55 18.36 34.85
CA THR A 223 -18.45 17.20 34.97
C THR A 223 -17.71 15.92 35.40
N GLY A 224 -16.39 15.89 35.28
CA GLY A 224 -15.58 14.67 35.38
C GLY A 224 -15.86 13.65 34.27
N ALA A 225 -16.53 14.07 33.19
CA ALA A 225 -16.92 13.18 32.11
C ALA A 225 -15.82 13.09 31.02
N CYS A 226 -15.81 11.95 30.34
CA CYS A 226 -15.14 11.80 29.05
C CYS A 226 -16.19 11.59 27.97
N ASP A 227 -16.24 12.48 26.98
CA ASP A 227 -17.09 12.35 25.81
C ASP A 227 -16.27 12.32 24.52
N GLN A 228 -16.82 11.69 23.49
CA GLN A 228 -16.21 11.67 22.15
C GLN A 228 -16.66 12.91 21.38
N PHE A 229 -15.76 13.89 21.21
CA PHE A 229 -16.01 15.13 20.48
C PHE A 229 -14.99 15.32 19.38
N THR A 230 -15.09 16.40 18.60
CA THR A 230 -13.96 16.91 17.80
C THR A 230 -13.10 17.83 18.67
N GLU A 231 -11.89 18.17 18.22
CA GLU A 231 -11.04 19.17 18.92
C GLU A 231 -11.80 20.49 19.11
N GLU A 232 -12.47 20.99 18.07
CA GLU A 232 -13.24 22.24 18.14
C GLU A 232 -14.37 22.19 19.18
N ILE A 233 -15.13 21.09 19.22
CA ILE A 233 -16.20 20.93 20.21
C ILE A 233 -15.62 20.77 21.62
N CYS A 234 -14.47 20.08 21.76
CA CYS A 234 -13.80 19.94 23.04
C CYS A 234 -13.33 21.30 23.59
N ASP A 235 -12.80 22.17 22.73
CA ASP A 235 -12.41 23.53 23.09
C ASP A 235 -13.62 24.39 23.49
N ILE A 236 -14.77 24.23 22.81
CA ILE A 236 -16.01 24.96 23.14
C ILE A 236 -16.51 24.67 24.56
N VAL A 237 -16.32 23.44 25.04
CA VAL A 237 -16.73 23.04 26.40
C VAL A 237 -15.61 23.24 27.44
N ASP A 238 -14.53 23.95 27.08
CA ASP A 238 -13.31 24.10 27.88
C ASP A 238 -12.76 22.74 28.38
N GLY A 239 -12.88 21.70 27.54
CA GLY A 239 -12.39 20.36 27.82
C GLY A 239 -10.92 20.17 27.43
N ILE A 240 -10.30 19.14 27.98
CA ILE A 240 -8.91 18.77 27.66
C ILE A 240 -8.93 17.67 26.58
N TRP A 241 -8.52 18.05 25.38
CA TRP A 241 -8.46 17.16 24.24
C TRP A 241 -7.32 16.15 24.33
N GLN A 242 -7.63 14.85 24.20
CA GLN A 242 -6.64 13.78 24.32
C GLN A 242 -6.03 13.36 22.97
N GLY A 243 -6.52 13.93 21.87
CA GLY A 243 -6.05 13.67 20.51
C GLY A 243 -6.97 12.77 19.70
N ALA A 244 -6.80 12.84 18.37
CA ALA A 244 -7.57 12.09 17.39
C ALA A 244 -7.52 10.57 17.63
N GLY A 245 -8.68 9.92 17.59
CA GLY A 245 -8.84 8.46 17.67
C GLY A 245 -8.76 7.88 19.09
N VAL A 246 -8.35 8.65 20.10
CA VAL A 246 -8.30 8.20 21.50
C VAL A 246 -9.71 7.93 21.99
N GLN A 247 -9.97 6.72 22.51
CA GLN A 247 -11.29 6.37 23.02
C GLN A 247 -11.43 6.75 24.49
N CYS A 248 -12.61 7.23 24.89
CA CYS A 248 -12.91 7.49 26.30
C CYS A 248 -12.80 6.25 27.22
N ASN A 249 -12.84 5.04 26.65
CA ASN A 249 -12.62 3.81 27.41
C ASN A 249 -11.12 3.47 27.60
N ASP A 250 -10.25 4.09 26.80
CA ASP A 250 -8.80 3.83 26.80
C ASP A 250 -8.02 4.90 27.59
N ILE A 251 -8.68 6.00 27.97
CA ILE A 251 -8.12 7.10 28.74
C ILE A 251 -8.82 7.21 30.10
N VAL A 252 -8.06 7.50 31.15
CA VAL A 252 -8.60 7.90 32.44
C VAL A 252 -8.50 9.41 32.54
N CYS A 253 -9.63 10.09 32.44
CA CYS A 253 -9.71 11.52 32.72
C CYS A 253 -9.57 11.76 34.23
N PHE A 254 -8.74 12.73 34.61
CA PHE A 254 -8.55 13.16 36.00
C PHE A 254 -8.23 11.99 36.96
N PRO A 255 -7.09 11.30 36.79
CA PRO A 255 -6.75 10.16 37.63
C PRO A 255 -6.60 10.57 39.11
N SER A 256 -7.19 9.79 40.02
CA SER A 256 -7.01 9.93 41.47
C SER A 256 -6.57 8.59 42.06
N GLY A 257 -5.72 8.62 43.09
CA GLY A 257 -5.19 7.40 43.68
C GLY A 257 -4.34 7.67 44.91
N SER A 258 -3.58 6.66 45.32
CA SER A 258 -2.65 6.76 46.45
C SER A 258 -1.27 7.28 46.01
N CYS A 259 -0.61 7.96 46.93
CA CYS A 259 0.71 8.56 46.76
C CYS A 259 1.64 8.10 47.89
N CYS A 260 2.78 7.53 47.53
CA CYS A 260 3.83 7.14 48.47
C CYS A 260 4.80 8.30 48.69
N LEU A 261 4.95 8.75 49.93
CA LEU A 261 5.86 9.83 50.27
C LEU A 261 7.27 9.30 50.63
N PRO A 262 8.32 10.13 50.56
CA PRO A 262 9.70 9.72 50.87
C PRO A 262 9.90 9.21 52.31
N ASP A 263 9.07 9.66 53.25
CA ASP A 263 9.09 9.21 54.65
C ASP A 263 8.42 7.83 54.85
N GLY A 264 7.92 7.20 53.78
CA GLY A 264 7.22 5.92 53.80
C GLY A 264 5.75 6.02 54.18
N SER A 265 5.21 7.23 54.39
CA SER A 265 3.78 7.43 54.55
C SER A 265 3.05 7.34 53.20
N CYS A 266 1.74 7.12 53.27
CA CYS A 266 0.87 7.00 52.10
C CYS A 266 -0.34 7.92 52.26
N VAL A 267 -0.69 8.62 51.19
CA VAL A 267 -1.86 9.52 51.13
C VAL A 267 -2.81 9.06 50.03
N ASP A 268 -4.11 8.96 50.34
CA ASP A 268 -5.18 8.55 49.41
C ASP A 268 -5.83 9.75 48.70
N GLU A 269 -6.51 9.47 47.57
CA GLU A 269 -7.36 10.40 46.83
C GLU A 269 -6.64 11.69 46.40
N VAL A 270 -5.40 11.55 45.93
CA VAL A 270 -4.64 12.66 45.32
C VAL A 270 -4.46 12.45 43.83
N SER A 271 -4.33 13.55 43.09
CA SER A 271 -3.93 13.54 41.68
C SER A 271 -2.40 13.29 41.53
N PRO A 272 -1.92 12.92 40.33
CA PRO A 272 -0.48 12.80 40.06
C PRO A 272 0.30 14.09 40.35
N GLU A 273 -0.27 15.24 40.01
CA GLU A 273 0.33 16.57 40.22
C GLU A 273 0.42 16.91 41.71
N GLU A 274 -0.67 16.69 42.47
CA GLU A 274 -0.64 16.86 43.93
C GLU A 274 0.33 15.89 44.61
N CYS A 275 0.50 14.69 44.06
CA CYS A 275 1.48 13.73 44.58
C CYS A 275 2.92 14.18 44.32
N GLU A 276 3.21 14.76 43.15
CA GLU A 276 4.52 15.33 42.82
C GLU A 276 4.84 16.56 43.70
N ASP A 277 3.85 17.42 43.96
CA ASP A 277 3.97 18.57 44.87
C ASP A 277 4.32 18.16 46.32
N LEU A 278 4.07 16.90 46.70
CA LEU A 278 4.43 16.31 47.99
C LEU A 278 5.79 15.57 47.95
N ASP A 279 6.57 15.72 46.88
CA ASP A 279 7.78 14.93 46.59
C ASP A 279 7.50 13.41 46.58
N GLY A 280 6.25 13.03 46.32
CA GLY A 280 5.75 11.66 46.38
C GLY A 280 5.78 10.95 45.03
N SER A 281 5.53 9.63 45.09
CA SER A 281 5.40 8.76 43.91
C SER A 281 3.97 8.25 43.78
N PHE A 282 3.28 8.62 42.70
CA PHE A 282 1.89 8.23 42.44
C PHE A 282 1.80 6.74 42.08
N GLN A 283 0.82 6.04 42.67
CA GLN A 283 0.74 4.58 42.60
C GLN A 283 -0.28 4.08 41.57
N GLY A 284 -0.88 5.00 40.81
CA GLY A 284 -1.81 4.73 39.72
C GLY A 284 -3.27 5.04 40.08
N ASN A 285 -4.11 5.17 39.06
CA ASN A 285 -5.51 5.51 39.26
C ASN A 285 -6.27 4.43 40.06
N SER A 286 -7.14 4.85 40.97
CA SER A 286 -7.93 4.02 41.88
C SER A 286 -7.11 3.14 42.84
N SER A 287 -5.80 3.40 42.99
CA SER A 287 -4.99 2.78 44.04
C SER A 287 -5.36 3.34 45.42
N THR A 288 -5.19 2.52 46.47
CA THR A 288 -5.47 2.92 47.86
C THR A 288 -4.32 2.54 48.79
N CYS A 289 -4.10 3.31 49.85
CA CYS A 289 -3.06 3.07 50.85
C CYS A 289 -3.27 1.78 51.65
N GLU A 290 -4.48 1.21 51.66
CA GLU A 290 -4.74 -0.11 52.25
C GLU A 290 -4.09 -1.24 51.43
N SER A 291 -4.01 -1.07 50.11
CA SER A 291 -3.46 -2.07 49.18
C SER A 291 -2.08 -1.72 48.64
N THR A 292 -1.62 -0.50 48.89
CA THR A 292 -0.34 0.04 48.43
C THR A 292 0.73 -0.11 49.51
N SER A 293 1.90 -0.64 49.12
CA SER A 293 3.07 -0.69 50.00
C SER A 293 4.03 0.42 49.63
N CYS A 294 4.37 1.30 50.59
CA CYS A 294 5.35 2.38 50.42
C CYS A 294 6.64 2.05 51.20
N PRO A 295 7.46 1.08 50.75
CA PRO A 295 8.69 0.73 51.45
C PRO A 295 9.72 1.85 51.31
N GLN A 296 10.34 2.23 52.42
CA GLN A 296 11.48 3.14 52.38
C GLN A 296 12.70 2.43 51.75
N PRO A 297 13.53 3.15 50.97
CA PRO A 297 14.74 2.59 50.41
C PRO A 297 15.70 2.18 51.53
N GLN A 298 16.18 0.93 51.46
CA GLN A 298 17.25 0.44 52.32
C GLN A 298 18.61 0.75 51.69
N GLY A 299 19.60 0.96 52.54
CA GLY A 299 21.00 1.14 52.14
C GLY A 299 21.95 0.72 53.26
N ALA A 300 23.22 0.59 52.92
CA ALA A 300 24.29 0.32 53.87
C ALA A 300 24.43 1.48 54.87
N CYS A 301 24.36 1.14 56.15
CA CYS A 301 24.63 2.05 57.24
C CYS A 301 25.96 1.69 57.91
N CYS A 302 26.96 2.54 57.71
CA CYS A 302 28.31 2.37 58.23
C CYS A 302 28.41 2.95 59.64
N LEU A 303 28.65 2.09 60.62
CA LEU A 303 28.81 2.48 62.01
C LEU A 303 30.28 2.77 62.32
N SER A 304 30.54 3.66 63.29
CA SER A 304 31.90 4.07 63.68
C SER A 304 32.78 2.95 64.24
N ASN A 305 32.22 1.77 64.49
CA ASN A 305 32.92 0.57 64.95
C ASN A 305 33.28 -0.39 63.80
N GLY A 306 33.09 0.02 62.54
CA GLY A 306 33.35 -0.79 61.34
C GLY A 306 32.23 -1.76 60.97
N SER A 307 31.13 -1.81 61.73
CA SER A 307 29.98 -2.66 61.39
C SER A 307 29.09 -2.00 60.32
N CYS A 308 28.54 -2.81 59.42
CA CYS A 308 27.57 -2.38 58.42
C CYS A 308 26.22 -3.09 58.61
N ILE A 309 25.11 -2.33 58.56
CA ILE A 309 23.75 -2.87 58.63
C ILE A 309 22.89 -2.22 57.53
N GLY A 310 22.06 -3.00 56.84
CA GLY A 310 21.05 -2.47 55.92
C GLY A 310 19.93 -1.75 56.67
N LEU A 311 19.87 -0.43 56.57
CA LEU A 311 18.86 0.41 57.23
C LEU A 311 18.28 1.43 56.26
N THR A 312 17.11 1.97 56.60
CA THR A 312 16.61 3.20 55.97
C THR A 312 17.49 4.37 56.38
N GLU A 313 17.56 5.43 55.57
CA GLU A 313 18.37 6.61 55.85
C GLU A 313 18.12 7.16 57.27
N GLN A 314 16.85 7.37 57.63
CA GLN A 314 16.48 7.89 58.95
C GLN A 314 16.89 6.94 60.08
N SER A 315 16.74 5.62 59.88
CA SER A 315 17.16 4.64 60.87
C SER A 315 18.68 4.62 61.04
N CYS A 316 19.44 4.83 59.96
CA CYS A 316 20.89 4.94 59.98
C CYS A 316 21.37 6.17 60.76
N ILE A 317 20.77 7.33 60.48
CA ILE A 317 21.04 8.58 61.20
C ILE A 317 20.71 8.43 62.70
N ASN A 318 19.60 7.75 63.03
CA ASN A 318 19.19 7.53 64.42
C ASN A 318 20.19 6.67 65.22
N VAL A 319 20.97 5.81 64.56
CA VAL A 319 22.06 5.03 65.19
C VAL A 319 23.43 5.72 65.04
N ALA A 320 23.45 6.98 64.62
CA ALA A 320 24.65 7.78 64.36
C ALA A 320 25.61 7.11 63.34
N GLY A 321 25.07 6.35 62.39
CA GLY A 321 25.82 5.79 61.27
C GLY A 321 25.86 6.73 60.08
N SER A 322 26.79 6.48 59.17
CA SER A 322 26.88 7.12 57.86
C SER A 322 26.11 6.28 56.83
N TRP A 323 25.10 6.86 56.19
CA TRP A 323 24.29 6.17 55.20
C TRP A 323 24.93 6.30 53.81
N ALA A 324 25.27 5.17 53.19
CA ALA A 324 26.01 5.15 51.93
C ALA A 324 25.13 5.37 50.68
N GLY A 325 23.81 5.53 50.85
CA GLY A 325 22.86 5.75 49.76
C GLY A 325 21.91 4.57 49.52
N PRO A 326 20.84 4.79 48.74
CA PRO A 326 19.81 3.77 48.51
C PRO A 326 20.34 2.62 47.64
N GLY A 327 19.94 1.39 47.96
CA GLY A 327 20.32 0.19 47.20
C GLY A 327 21.74 -0.31 47.45
N THR A 328 22.52 0.38 48.28
CA THR A 328 23.84 -0.09 48.72
C THR A 328 23.73 -1.25 49.71
N ASN A 329 24.74 -2.12 49.74
CA ASN A 329 24.75 -3.32 50.58
C ASN A 329 25.98 -3.36 51.50
N CYS A 330 25.98 -4.32 52.42
CA CYS A 330 27.03 -4.50 53.41
C CYS A 330 27.98 -5.64 53.05
N ASP A 331 28.24 -5.84 51.75
CA ASP A 331 29.13 -6.90 51.30
C ASP A 331 30.58 -6.54 51.65
N ASP A 332 31.32 -7.53 52.15
CA ASP A 332 32.76 -7.49 52.40
C ASP A 332 33.40 -8.49 51.43
N THR A 333 33.73 -8.02 50.23
CA THR A 333 34.29 -8.89 49.19
C THR A 333 35.80 -9.05 49.32
N THR A 334 36.45 -8.14 50.03
CA THR A 334 37.89 -8.15 50.29
C THR A 334 38.28 -9.01 51.50
N GLY A 335 37.32 -9.35 52.36
CA GLY A 335 37.51 -10.15 53.57
C GLY A 335 38.21 -9.39 54.70
N SER A 336 38.13 -8.06 54.69
CA SER A 336 38.79 -7.18 55.66
C SER A 336 38.10 -7.19 57.03
N GLY A 337 36.86 -7.67 57.11
CA GLY A 337 35.99 -7.58 58.28
C GLY A 337 35.20 -6.27 58.35
N THR A 338 35.36 -5.38 57.37
CA THR A 338 34.57 -4.16 57.15
C THR A 338 33.87 -4.28 55.80
N ALA A 339 32.64 -3.80 55.67
CA ALA A 339 31.97 -3.82 54.35
C ALA A 339 32.70 -2.85 53.41
N ASP A 340 32.89 -3.24 52.14
CA ASP A 340 33.73 -2.49 51.17
C ASP A 340 33.28 -1.03 51.02
N ILE A 341 31.97 -0.77 51.13
CA ILE A 341 31.39 0.58 51.04
C ILE A 341 31.60 1.44 52.30
N CYS A 342 31.97 0.81 53.41
CA CYS A 342 32.28 1.47 54.68
C CYS A 342 33.79 1.60 54.90
N GLU A 343 34.60 1.17 53.94
CA GLU A 343 36.04 1.37 53.96
C GLU A 343 36.35 2.79 53.50
N GLU A 344 37.16 3.49 54.28
CA GLU A 344 37.80 4.70 53.78
C GLU A 344 38.71 4.29 52.61
N PRO A 345 38.74 5.05 51.50
CA PRO A 345 39.59 4.71 50.37
C PRO A 345 41.03 4.52 50.87
N ALA A 346 41.60 3.35 50.56
CA ALA A 346 42.98 3.06 50.90
C ALA A 346 43.85 4.24 50.42
N PRO A 347 44.82 4.70 51.24
CA PRO A 347 45.70 5.78 50.82
C PRO A 347 46.31 5.40 49.47
N THR A 348 46.07 6.24 48.46
CA THR A 348 46.66 6.04 47.14
C THR A 348 48.16 6.24 47.27
N CYS A 349 48.91 5.15 47.16
CA CYS A 349 50.36 5.21 47.25
C CYS A 349 50.94 5.52 45.87
N THR A 350 51.15 6.80 45.59
CA THR A 350 51.77 7.22 44.34
C THR A 350 53.16 6.58 44.22
N GLY A 351 53.34 5.70 43.23
CA GLY A 351 54.60 4.99 42.98
C GLY A 351 54.62 3.53 43.42
N ASP A 352 53.59 3.02 44.09
CA ASP A 352 53.38 1.57 44.30
C ASP A 352 52.74 1.01 43.03
N LEU A 353 53.52 0.28 42.24
CA LEU A 353 53.11 -0.20 40.91
C LEU A 353 52.70 -1.67 40.92
N ASN A 354 52.99 -2.42 42.00
CA ASN A 354 52.52 -3.81 42.18
C ASN A 354 51.41 -3.95 43.23
N ASP A 355 50.92 -2.85 43.81
CA ASP A 355 49.89 -2.81 44.85
C ASP A 355 50.28 -3.61 46.11
N ASP A 356 51.58 -3.61 46.47
CA ASP A 356 52.10 -4.31 47.67
C ASP A 356 52.17 -3.43 48.92
N PHE A 357 51.67 -2.20 48.83
CA PHE A 357 51.68 -1.13 49.83
C PHE A 357 53.08 -0.66 50.24
N THR A 358 54.11 -0.89 49.40
CA THR A 358 55.48 -0.41 49.64
C THR A 358 56.16 0.04 48.34
N VAL A 359 56.43 1.33 48.17
CA VAL A 359 57.24 1.83 47.05
C VAL A 359 58.71 1.44 47.23
N ASN A 360 59.18 0.49 46.43
CA ASN A 360 60.52 -0.05 46.54
C ASN A 360 61.15 -0.39 45.17
N VAL A 361 62.19 -1.22 45.17
CA VAL A 361 62.92 -1.59 43.96
C VAL A 361 62.06 -2.37 42.97
N PHE A 362 61.05 -3.11 43.44
CA PHE A 362 60.14 -3.84 42.57
C PHE A 362 59.25 -2.89 41.76
N ASP A 363 58.84 -1.76 42.33
CA ASP A 363 58.11 -0.70 41.61
C ASP A 363 59.00 0.05 40.65
N LEU A 364 60.23 0.37 41.07
CA LEU A 364 61.22 0.97 40.18
C LEU A 364 61.47 0.13 38.92
N LEU A 365 61.54 -1.20 39.08
CA LEU A 365 61.72 -2.10 37.95
C LEU A 365 60.49 -2.07 37.01
N GLN A 366 59.28 -2.05 37.56
CA GLN A 366 58.04 -1.92 36.76
C GLN A 366 57.95 -0.57 36.04
N LEU A 367 58.38 0.51 36.67
CA LEU A 367 58.45 1.83 36.03
C LEU A 367 59.43 1.81 34.86
N LEU A 368 60.62 1.23 35.04
CA LEU A 368 61.63 1.13 33.99
C LEU A 368 61.21 0.20 32.84
N GLU A 369 60.40 -0.81 33.10
CA GLU A 369 59.84 -1.69 32.07
C GLU A 369 58.87 -0.95 31.14
N ASN A 370 58.18 0.08 31.64
CA ASN A 370 57.20 0.86 30.90
C ASN A 370 57.76 2.18 30.33
N TRP A 371 59.09 2.33 30.28
CA TRP A 371 59.74 3.57 29.86
C TRP A 371 59.40 3.99 28.42
N GLY A 372 58.95 5.23 28.25
CA GLY A 372 58.51 5.79 26.97
C GLY A 372 57.02 6.13 26.98
N ALA A 373 56.41 6.20 25.79
CA ALA A 373 55.00 6.58 25.66
C ALA A 373 54.10 5.54 26.33
N CYS A 374 53.30 5.98 27.30
CA CYS A 374 52.46 5.08 28.10
C CYS A 374 51.15 5.77 28.51
N PRO A 375 50.27 6.12 27.55
CA PRO A 375 49.08 6.91 27.85
C PRO A 375 48.12 6.14 28.76
N GLY A 376 47.94 6.61 29.99
CA GLY A 376 47.02 6.03 30.97
C GLY A 376 47.49 4.73 31.63
N CYS A 377 48.80 4.47 31.68
CA CYS A 377 49.35 3.35 32.44
C CYS A 377 49.79 3.79 33.84
N ALA A 378 49.76 2.87 34.81
CA ALA A 378 50.07 3.19 36.21
C ALA A 378 51.50 3.73 36.44
N ALA A 379 52.44 3.46 35.54
CA ALA A 379 53.82 3.93 35.64
C ALA A 379 54.02 5.41 35.22
N ASP A 380 53.03 6.04 34.59
CA ASP A 380 53.00 7.46 34.21
C ASP A 380 52.44 8.28 35.39
N LEU A 381 53.29 8.49 36.40
CA LEU A 381 52.89 9.00 37.71
C LEU A 381 52.48 10.47 37.71
N ASN A 382 52.79 11.22 36.66
CA ASN A 382 52.37 12.62 36.49
C ASN A 382 51.26 12.80 35.44
N ASP A 383 50.76 11.70 34.86
CA ASP A 383 49.74 11.66 33.80
C ASP A 383 50.09 12.51 32.55
N ASP A 384 51.38 12.66 32.20
CA ASP A 384 51.81 13.44 31.03
C ASP A 384 51.79 12.64 29.70
N GLY A 385 51.45 11.36 29.78
CA GLY A 385 51.35 10.41 28.68
C GLY A 385 52.65 9.68 28.39
N THR A 386 53.72 9.92 29.15
CA THR A 386 55.06 9.35 28.89
C THR A 386 55.81 9.03 30.18
N VAL A 387 56.09 7.74 30.43
CA VAL A 387 57.00 7.33 31.51
C VAL A 387 58.42 7.77 31.19
N ASN A 388 58.93 8.70 31.97
CA ASN A 388 60.25 9.26 31.78
C ASN A 388 60.92 9.58 33.13
N VAL A 389 61.95 10.42 33.09
CA VAL A 389 62.71 10.78 34.28
C VAL A 389 61.87 11.51 35.33
N PHE A 390 60.81 12.21 34.93
CA PHE A 390 59.92 12.89 35.86
C PHE A 390 59.09 11.90 36.70
N ASP A 391 58.64 10.80 36.11
CA ASP A 391 57.96 9.71 36.83
C ASP A 391 58.90 8.95 37.75
N LEU A 392 60.14 8.70 37.29
CA LEU A 392 61.17 8.12 38.14
C LEU A 392 61.42 8.96 39.39
N LEU A 393 61.44 10.28 39.26
CA LEU A 393 61.63 11.17 40.41
C LEU A 393 60.43 11.13 41.36
N LEU A 394 59.20 11.05 40.84
CA LEU A 394 57.99 10.88 41.65
C LEU A 394 57.98 9.54 42.41
N LEU A 395 58.41 8.45 41.77
CA LEU A 395 58.52 7.15 42.42
C LEU A 395 59.56 7.19 43.56
N LEU A 396 60.72 7.81 43.33
CA LEU A 396 61.76 7.93 44.35
C LEU A 396 61.38 8.88 45.49
N GLU A 397 60.54 9.89 45.23
CA GLU A 397 60.01 10.79 46.27
C GLU A 397 59.10 10.05 47.25
N ASN A 398 58.37 9.05 46.78
CA ASN A 398 57.44 8.25 47.58
C ASN A 398 58.05 6.93 48.11
N TRP A 399 59.38 6.78 48.08
CA TRP A 399 60.07 5.54 48.46
C TRP A 399 59.85 5.15 49.93
N GLY A 400 59.26 3.98 50.18
CA GLY A 400 58.99 3.47 51.53
C GLY A 400 57.63 2.79 51.67
N SER A 401 57.24 2.51 52.92
CA SER A 401 55.90 1.99 53.24
C SER A 401 54.85 3.07 53.02
N CYS A 402 53.66 2.68 52.57
CA CYS A 402 52.53 3.56 52.26
C CYS A 402 51.63 3.86 53.48
N ASP A 403 52.16 3.74 54.71
CA ASP A 403 51.44 3.91 55.99
C ASP A 403 51.04 5.36 56.33
#